data_AF-C3MV44-F1
#
_entry.id   AF-C3MV44-F1
#
_cell.length_a   1.000
_cell.length_b   1.000
_cell.length_c   1.000
_cell.angle_alpha   90.00
_cell.angle_beta   90.00
_cell.angle_gamma   90.00
#
_symmetry.space_group_name_H-M   'P 1'
#
loop_
_entity.id
_entity.type
_entity.pdbx_description
1 polymer ?
#
loop_
_entity_poly.entity_id
_entity_poly.type
_entity_poly.pdbx_seq_one_letter_code
_entity_poly.pdbx_strand_id
1 'polypeptide(L)'
;MRLHLRRREEKKIASIKNWTLIYGRRKTGKTTLVKSALKYDTYIIIGDVNNAITQSDEIVRIEKALEEVKRTLKNGGIAVIDEFQRLPEIYWSLIASWAPSGILVAIGSSYGIVNKVFDRNSPLLGIFTPLEIGLISYEDVLSQLNDPVLSVLYRDPWIIPFIESYDELKKRIKEFSLVAKGLIGEVFKEEERQLTDLYYKILLTLGEGVWRSKEIAGIVQREEPTITSMINKLAKMGLVSKILTLGKENYYKVSSPPLSLILYAESKYMVSERDALIEELPIGREVQFSIGEMLAKYFGGQLYYSPKEDIDVVIVRKKKPIWAFEIKMGEITKSEALNSIKRMSKVSERVGFVSLKEKPNDYGDLNLGPKELMQIAKELSS
;
A
#
# COMPACT_ATOMS: atom_id res chain seq x y z
N MET A 1 13.91 -20.00 -6.50
CA MET A 1 14.08 -18.63 -7.05
C MET A 1 13.04 -17.75 -6.37
N ARG A 2 13.40 -16.70 -5.61
CA ARG A 2 12.38 -15.83 -4.99
C ARG A 2 11.69 -15.04 -6.12
N LEU A 3 10.35 -15.10 -6.17
CA LEU A 3 9.56 -14.34 -7.13
C LEU A 3 9.86 -12.83 -6.98
N HIS A 4 10.36 -12.20 -8.05
CA HIS A 4 10.53 -10.75 -8.12
C HIS A 4 9.44 -10.19 -9.03
N LEU A 5 8.52 -9.41 -8.46
CA LEU A 5 7.49 -8.71 -9.23
C LEU A 5 8.06 -7.39 -9.73
N ARG A 6 8.08 -7.21 -11.06
CA ARG A 6 8.41 -5.93 -11.69
C ARG A 6 7.38 -4.89 -11.28
N ARG A 7 7.85 -3.67 -11.03
CA ARG A 7 7.02 -2.55 -10.58
C ARG A 7 7.24 -1.35 -11.47
N ARG A 8 6.19 -0.57 -11.74
CA ARG A 8 6.33 0.71 -12.46
C ARG A 8 7.29 1.69 -11.77
N GLU A 9 7.43 1.58 -10.44
CA GLU A 9 8.36 2.39 -9.67
C GLU A 9 9.83 2.16 -10.09
N GLU A 10 10.18 1.00 -10.66
CA GLU A 10 11.53 0.72 -11.17
C GLU A 10 11.97 1.74 -12.21
N LYS A 11 11.08 2.13 -13.15
CA LYS A 11 11.37 3.16 -14.15
C LYS A 11 11.64 4.52 -13.50
N LYS A 12 10.87 4.89 -12.46
CA LYS A 12 11.05 6.14 -11.72
C LYS A 12 12.41 6.15 -11.01
N ILE A 13 12.74 5.06 -10.33
CA ILE A 13 14.00 4.89 -9.59
C ILE A 13 15.20 4.92 -10.53
N ALA A 14 15.14 4.22 -11.66
CA ALA A 14 16.20 4.23 -12.67
C ALA A 14 16.43 5.63 -13.29
N SER A 15 15.44 6.51 -13.23
CA SER A 15 15.49 7.86 -13.79
C SER A 15 15.86 8.97 -12.79
N ILE A 16 16.21 8.62 -11.55
CA ILE A 16 16.59 9.60 -10.52
C ILE A 16 17.84 10.38 -10.98
N LYS A 17 17.75 11.71 -10.94
CA LYS A 17 18.83 12.64 -11.37
C LYS A 17 19.20 13.68 -10.31
N ASN A 18 18.48 13.69 -9.20
CA ASN A 18 18.60 14.65 -8.12
C ASN A 18 18.56 13.92 -6.79
N TRP A 19 18.89 14.63 -5.72
CA TRP A 19 18.85 14.04 -4.40
C TRP A 19 17.40 13.64 -4.07
N THR A 20 17.18 12.36 -3.76
CA THR A 20 15.83 11.80 -3.63
C THR A 20 15.67 11.07 -2.31
N LEU A 21 14.61 11.40 -1.56
CA LEU A 21 14.18 10.63 -0.40
C LEU A 21 13.10 9.65 -0.83
N ILE A 22 13.45 8.38 -0.91
CA ILE A 22 12.52 7.28 -1.14
C ILE A 22 11.91 6.88 0.19
N TYR A 23 10.60 7.00 0.32
CA TYR A 23 9.90 6.71 1.57
C TYR A 23 8.64 5.88 1.34
N GLY A 24 8.07 5.39 2.43
CA GLY A 24 6.83 4.62 2.43
C GLY A 24 6.87 3.56 3.50
N ARG A 25 5.73 2.90 3.74
CA ARG A 25 5.56 1.95 4.84
C ARG A 25 6.63 0.85 4.86
N ARG A 26 6.97 0.35 6.04
CA ARG A 26 7.85 -0.80 6.23
C ARG A 26 7.40 -2.02 5.40
N LYS A 27 8.38 -2.78 4.90
CA LYS A 27 8.22 -4.00 4.06
C LYS A 27 7.48 -3.81 2.72
N THR A 28 7.38 -2.60 2.21
CA THR A 28 6.89 -2.32 0.83
C THR A 28 7.92 -2.59 -0.27
N GLY A 29 9.10 -3.15 0.05
CA GLY A 29 10.11 -3.53 -0.96
C GLY A 29 10.99 -2.40 -1.49
N LYS A 30 11.10 -1.26 -0.78
CA LYS A 30 11.95 -0.11 -1.16
C LYS A 30 13.41 -0.49 -1.42
N THR A 31 14.06 -1.14 -0.45
CA THR A 31 15.45 -1.61 -0.56
C THR A 31 15.63 -2.53 -1.76
N THR A 32 14.72 -3.48 -1.97
CA THR A 32 14.75 -4.38 -3.13
C THR A 32 14.68 -3.61 -4.44
N LEU A 33 13.77 -2.63 -4.54
CA LEU A 33 13.60 -1.81 -5.73
C LEU A 33 14.82 -0.95 -6.06
N VAL A 34 15.43 -0.32 -5.05
CA VAL A 34 16.63 0.50 -5.27
C VAL A 34 17.79 -0.40 -5.71
N LYS A 35 17.98 -1.54 -5.04
CA LYS A 35 19.03 -2.50 -5.40
C LYS A 35 18.88 -3.07 -6.81
N SER A 36 17.66 -3.24 -7.30
CA SER A 36 17.42 -3.81 -8.64
C SER A 36 17.40 -2.77 -9.77
N ALA A 37 16.88 -1.57 -9.51
CA ALA A 37 16.60 -0.58 -10.56
C ALA A 37 17.58 0.59 -10.63
N LEU A 38 18.26 0.93 -9.53
CA LEU A 38 19.24 2.03 -9.51
C LEU A 38 20.65 1.48 -9.71
N LYS A 39 21.40 2.06 -10.64
CA LYS A 39 22.85 1.86 -10.71
C LYS A 39 23.50 2.84 -9.74
N TYR A 40 24.22 2.33 -8.75
CA TYR A 40 24.88 3.14 -7.72
C TYR A 40 26.34 2.72 -7.56
N ASP A 41 27.16 3.67 -7.11
CA ASP A 41 28.60 3.49 -6.87
C ASP A 41 28.89 3.20 -5.39
N THR A 42 28.00 3.62 -4.50
CA THR A 42 28.13 3.41 -3.05
C THR A 42 26.78 3.13 -2.42
N TYR A 43 26.73 2.13 -1.55
CA TYR A 43 25.54 1.78 -0.79
C TYR A 43 25.91 1.54 0.67
N ILE A 44 25.25 2.25 1.58
CA ILE A 44 25.39 2.03 3.01
C ILE A 44 24.00 1.84 3.65
N ILE A 45 23.94 1.01 4.69
CA ILE A 45 22.76 0.84 5.54
C ILE A 45 23.09 1.39 6.91
N ILE A 46 22.28 2.31 7.43
CA ILE A 46 22.47 2.76 8.81
C ILE A 46 21.95 1.67 9.76
N GLY A 47 22.86 1.09 10.54
CA GLY A 47 22.55 0.00 11.46
C GLY A 47 21.94 0.54 12.76
N ASP A 48 22.74 1.32 13.47
CA ASP A 48 22.40 1.97 14.74
C ASP A 48 22.92 3.42 14.78
N VAL A 49 22.98 4.03 15.96
CA VAL A 49 23.40 5.43 16.15
C VAL A 49 24.89 5.69 15.86
N ASN A 50 25.72 4.65 15.82
CA ASN A 50 27.18 4.74 15.65
C ASN A 50 27.69 3.96 14.44
N ASN A 51 26.94 2.97 13.97
CA ASN A 51 27.41 2.01 12.99
C ASN A 51 26.58 2.01 11.70
N ALA A 52 27.28 1.82 10.59
CA ALA A 52 26.72 1.56 9.27
C ALA A 52 27.27 0.24 8.71
N ILE A 53 26.51 -0.36 7.80
CA ILE A 53 26.89 -1.57 7.07
C ILE A 53 27.18 -1.14 5.62
N THR A 54 28.35 -1.49 5.10
CA THR A 54 28.76 -1.17 3.72
C THR A 54 28.17 -2.16 2.72
N GLN A 55 28.35 -1.89 1.43
CA GLN A 55 27.94 -2.82 0.36
C GLN A 55 28.62 -4.19 0.44
N SER A 56 29.81 -4.30 1.06
CA SER A 56 30.53 -5.54 1.30
C SER A 56 30.13 -6.25 2.60
N ASP A 57 29.01 -5.84 3.22
CA ASP A 57 28.51 -6.33 4.50
C ASP A 57 29.49 -6.11 5.69
N GLU A 58 30.41 -5.15 5.56
CA GLU A 58 31.30 -4.74 6.66
C GLU A 58 30.62 -3.74 7.59
N ILE A 59 30.78 -3.93 8.90
CA ILE A 59 30.33 -2.98 9.90
C ILE A 59 31.42 -1.92 10.10
N VAL A 60 31.08 -0.66 9.85
CA VAL A 60 31.96 0.49 10.00
C VAL A 60 31.30 1.58 10.84
N ARG A 61 32.09 2.52 11.36
CA ARG A 61 31.54 3.73 11.98
C ARG A 61 30.83 4.60 10.95
N ILE A 62 29.75 5.27 11.36
CA ILE A 62 28.95 6.13 10.48
C ILE A 62 29.81 7.20 9.81
N GLU A 63 30.76 7.81 10.52
CA GLU A 63 31.63 8.84 9.98
C GLU A 63 32.43 8.33 8.78
N LYS A 64 33.01 7.13 8.89
CA LYS A 64 33.76 6.49 7.81
C LYS A 64 32.86 6.17 6.61
N ALA A 65 31.64 5.68 6.85
CA ALA A 65 30.67 5.42 5.80
C ALA A 65 30.23 6.71 5.09
N LEU A 66 29.99 7.80 5.83
CA LEU A 66 29.62 9.10 5.27
C LEU A 66 30.76 9.78 4.51
N GLU A 67 32.02 9.56 4.90
CA GLU A 67 33.18 10.00 4.12
C GLU A 67 33.21 9.34 2.74
N GLU A 68 32.91 8.05 2.66
CA GLU A 68 32.81 7.33 1.40
C GLU A 68 31.67 7.86 0.53
N VAL A 69 30.47 8.06 1.11
CA VAL A 69 29.32 8.70 0.43
C VAL A 69 29.72 10.07 -0.11
N LYS A 70 30.33 10.93 0.72
CA LYS A 70 30.75 12.27 0.33
C LYS A 70 31.76 12.24 -0.83
N ARG A 71 32.72 11.31 -0.79
CA ARG A 71 33.71 11.12 -1.87
C ARG A 71 33.03 10.73 -3.18
N THR A 72 32.08 9.80 -3.13
CA THR A 72 31.30 9.37 -4.30
C THR A 72 30.52 10.54 -4.90
N LEU A 73 29.84 11.32 -4.07
CA LEU A 73 29.10 12.50 -4.53
C LEU A 73 30.01 13.56 -5.17
N LYS A 74 31.17 13.84 -4.56
CA LYS A 74 32.16 14.78 -5.12
C LYS A 74 32.69 14.38 -6.49
N ASN A 75 32.76 13.08 -6.76
CA ASN A 75 33.19 12.54 -8.04
C ASN A 75 32.06 12.46 -9.08
N GLY A 76 30.86 12.99 -8.77
CA GLY A 76 29.69 12.94 -9.65
C GLY A 76 28.95 11.60 -9.65
N GLY A 77 29.31 10.69 -8.74
CA GLY A 77 28.69 9.37 -8.61
C GLY A 77 27.34 9.38 -7.90
N ILE A 78 26.78 8.19 -7.74
CA ILE A 78 25.48 7.92 -7.11
C ILE A 78 25.71 7.15 -5.82
N ALA A 79 25.28 7.73 -4.70
CA ALA A 79 25.37 7.12 -3.38
C ALA A 79 23.99 6.88 -2.76
N VAL A 80 23.83 5.74 -2.08
CA VAL A 80 22.60 5.35 -1.40
C VAL A 80 22.83 5.24 0.11
N ILE A 81 21.94 5.86 0.90
CA ILE A 81 21.86 5.68 2.35
C ILE A 81 20.52 5.04 2.70
N ASP A 82 20.54 3.76 3.08
CA ASP A 82 19.36 3.02 3.52
C ASP A 82 19.14 3.16 5.03
N GLU A 83 17.89 2.97 5.47
CA GLU A 83 17.43 3.19 6.84
C GLU A 83 17.78 4.61 7.36
N PHE A 84 17.66 5.62 6.49
CA PHE A 84 18.02 7.01 6.74
C PHE A 84 17.40 7.61 7.99
N GLN A 85 16.21 7.13 8.40
CA GLN A 85 15.55 7.55 9.62
C GLN A 85 16.32 7.23 10.91
N ARG A 86 17.32 6.35 10.84
CA ARG A 86 18.20 5.99 11.98
C ARG A 86 19.43 6.90 12.08
N LEU A 87 19.71 7.70 11.05
CA LEU A 87 20.88 8.56 11.01
C LEU A 87 20.68 9.74 11.99
N PRO A 88 21.60 9.96 12.96
CA PRO A 88 21.52 11.09 13.87
C PRO A 88 21.47 12.46 13.16
N GLU A 89 20.71 13.41 13.71
CA GLU A 89 20.46 14.72 13.09
C GLU A 89 21.75 15.55 12.88
N ILE A 90 22.79 15.35 13.68
CA ILE A 90 24.10 16.00 13.49
C ILE A 90 24.67 15.73 12.08
N TYR A 91 24.42 14.52 11.55
CA TYR A 91 24.86 14.15 10.21
C TYR A 91 23.97 14.73 9.11
N TRP A 92 22.75 15.15 9.43
CA TRP A 92 21.89 15.82 8.45
C TRP A 92 22.46 17.20 8.11
N SER A 93 22.94 17.94 9.12
CA SER A 93 23.67 19.19 8.90
C SER A 93 24.95 19.00 8.10
N LEU A 94 25.67 17.89 8.34
CA LEU A 94 26.83 17.53 7.54
C LEU A 94 26.45 17.28 6.08
N ILE A 95 25.41 16.48 5.83
CA ILE A 95 24.91 16.17 4.47
C ILE A 95 24.45 17.44 3.75
N ALA A 96 23.73 18.34 4.44
CA ALA A 96 23.26 19.60 3.89
C ALA A 96 24.40 20.51 3.40
N SER A 97 25.59 20.39 3.99
CA SER A 97 26.77 21.15 3.58
C SER A 97 27.45 20.64 2.30
N TRP A 98 27.06 19.47 1.78
CA TRP A 98 27.71 18.92 0.60
C TRP A 98 27.16 19.57 -0.67
N ALA A 99 28.05 20.05 -1.54
CA ALA A 99 27.67 20.58 -2.84
C ALA A 99 27.15 19.43 -3.75
N PRO A 100 25.98 19.56 -4.39
CA PRO A 100 25.37 18.50 -5.20
C PRO A 100 26.08 18.37 -6.54
N SER A 101 27.25 17.72 -6.52
CA SER A 101 27.99 17.32 -7.72
C SER A 101 27.58 15.93 -8.21
N GLY A 102 27.07 15.08 -7.32
CA GLY A 102 26.52 13.76 -7.60
C GLY A 102 25.10 13.58 -7.03
N ILE A 103 24.60 12.34 -7.06
CA ILE A 103 23.21 12.00 -6.70
C ILE A 103 23.19 11.23 -5.38
N LEU A 104 22.46 11.77 -4.38
CA LEU A 104 22.20 11.08 -3.11
C LEU A 104 20.78 10.51 -3.09
N VAL A 105 20.65 9.20 -2.86
CA VAL A 105 19.37 8.55 -2.64
C VAL A 105 19.28 8.10 -1.19
N ALA A 106 18.39 8.70 -0.42
CA ALA A 106 18.09 8.29 0.95
C ALA A 106 16.84 7.40 0.95
N ILE A 107 16.85 6.30 1.70
CA ILE A 107 15.70 5.39 1.84
C ILE A 107 15.22 5.42 3.29
N GLY A 108 13.94 5.70 3.50
CA GLY A 108 13.31 5.75 4.81
C GLY A 108 12.08 4.85 4.93
N SER A 109 11.92 4.14 6.04
CA SER A 109 10.82 3.16 6.23
C SER A 109 9.52 3.71 6.83
N SER A 110 9.45 5.00 7.15
CA SER A 110 8.28 5.65 7.74
C SER A 110 7.78 6.85 6.93
N TYR A 111 6.55 7.29 7.19
CA TYR A 111 6.08 8.59 6.68
C TYR A 111 6.56 9.73 7.58
N GLY A 112 6.86 9.44 8.85
CA GLY A 112 7.45 10.37 9.80
C GLY A 112 8.76 10.98 9.33
N ILE A 113 9.64 10.22 8.65
CA ILE A 113 10.90 10.77 8.12
C ILE A 113 10.68 11.89 7.11
N VAL A 114 9.62 11.81 6.29
CA VAL A 114 9.27 12.88 5.35
C VAL A 114 8.94 14.14 6.12
N ASN A 115 8.12 14.04 7.16
CA ASN A 115 7.77 15.21 7.97
C ASN A 115 9.00 15.83 8.64
N LYS A 116 9.99 15.02 9.06
CA LYS A 116 11.24 15.51 9.66
C LYS A 116 12.20 16.14 8.63
N VAL A 117 12.36 15.52 7.46
CA VAL A 117 13.26 16.01 6.40
C VAL A 117 12.73 17.28 5.76
N PHE A 118 11.41 17.41 5.60
CA PHE A 118 10.76 18.55 4.98
C PHE A 118 10.17 19.54 6.01
N ASP A 119 10.54 19.43 7.29
CA ASP A 119 10.17 20.44 8.28
C ASP A 119 10.94 21.75 8.03
N ARG A 120 10.29 22.87 8.37
CA ARG A 120 10.87 24.22 8.30
C ARG A 120 12.17 24.40 9.10
N ASN A 121 12.40 23.60 10.13
CA ASN A 121 13.63 23.62 10.93
C ASN A 121 14.67 22.60 10.46
N SER A 122 14.36 21.80 9.44
CA SER A 122 15.27 20.76 8.95
C SER A 122 16.40 21.36 8.12
N PRO A 123 17.67 20.97 8.36
CA PRO A 123 18.77 21.38 7.50
C PRO A 123 18.66 20.77 6.09
N LEU A 124 17.80 19.77 5.89
CA LEU A 124 17.58 19.07 4.63
C LEU A 124 16.44 19.66 3.79
N LEU A 125 15.75 20.68 4.30
CA LEU A 125 14.62 21.29 3.62
C LEU A 125 15.04 21.85 2.26
N GLY A 126 14.33 21.43 1.21
CA GLY A 126 14.58 21.87 -0.17
C GLY A 126 15.76 21.16 -0.86
N ILE A 127 16.45 20.25 -0.17
CA ILE A 127 17.58 19.50 -0.75
C ILE A 127 17.10 18.22 -1.46
N PHE A 128 16.14 17.52 -0.86
CA PHE A 128 15.60 16.27 -1.39
C PHE A 128 14.31 16.47 -2.19
N THR A 129 14.09 15.65 -3.22
CA THR A 129 12.75 15.40 -3.76
C THR A 129 12.14 14.13 -3.15
N PRO A 130 10.87 14.17 -2.72
CA PRO A 130 10.20 12.99 -2.14
C PRO A 130 9.74 12.01 -3.23
N LEU A 131 9.99 10.72 -3.03
CA LEU A 131 9.45 9.62 -3.84
C LEU A 131 8.77 8.57 -2.97
N GLU A 132 7.45 8.53 -3.00
CA GLU A 132 6.66 7.55 -2.24
C GLU A 132 6.62 6.18 -2.93
N ILE A 133 6.86 5.13 -2.15
CA ILE A 133 6.73 3.72 -2.55
C ILE A 133 5.70 3.05 -1.63
N GLY A 134 4.50 2.87 -2.17
CA GLY A 134 3.40 2.19 -1.51
C GLY A 134 3.35 0.69 -1.81
N LEU A 135 2.15 0.12 -1.63
CA LEU A 135 1.80 -1.22 -2.10
C LEU A 135 2.00 -1.33 -3.62
N ILE A 136 2.28 -2.54 -4.10
CA ILE A 136 2.32 -2.80 -5.54
C ILE A 136 0.92 -2.57 -6.11
N SER A 137 0.86 -1.93 -7.28
CA SER A 137 -0.39 -1.74 -7.99
C SER A 137 -0.97 -3.09 -8.43
N TYR A 138 -2.30 -3.22 -8.42
CA TYR A 138 -2.94 -4.50 -8.76
C TYR A 138 -2.61 -4.94 -10.18
N GLU A 139 -2.60 -4.01 -11.13
CA GLU A 139 -2.28 -4.29 -12.53
C GLU A 139 -0.84 -4.80 -12.74
N ASP A 140 0.14 -4.29 -11.97
CA ASP A 140 1.53 -4.73 -12.07
C ASP A 140 1.66 -6.17 -11.57
N VAL A 141 0.92 -6.55 -10.53
CA VAL A 141 0.92 -7.94 -10.05
C VAL A 141 0.16 -8.85 -11.00
N LEU A 142 -1.05 -8.45 -11.41
CA LEU A 142 -1.94 -9.25 -12.25
C LEU A 142 -1.27 -9.59 -13.59
N SER A 143 -0.65 -8.61 -14.24
CA SER A 143 0.03 -8.79 -15.53
C SER A 143 1.17 -9.83 -15.50
N GLN A 144 1.69 -10.16 -14.30
CA GLN A 144 2.77 -11.13 -14.10
C GLN A 144 2.28 -12.49 -13.60
N LEU A 145 1.22 -12.53 -12.78
CA LEU A 145 0.74 -13.78 -12.15
C LEU A 145 -0.37 -14.49 -12.92
N ASN A 146 -1.22 -13.76 -13.65
CA ASN A 146 -2.45 -14.29 -14.23
C ASN A 146 -3.44 -14.91 -13.22
N ASP A 147 -3.33 -14.57 -11.94
CA ASP A 147 -4.26 -14.98 -10.87
C ASP A 147 -4.85 -13.73 -10.21
N PRO A 148 -6.13 -13.39 -10.49
CA PRO A 148 -6.78 -12.22 -9.92
C PRO A 148 -6.81 -12.17 -8.39
N VAL A 149 -6.91 -13.31 -7.71
CA VAL A 149 -7.06 -13.38 -6.25
C VAL A 149 -5.70 -13.31 -5.58
N LEU A 150 -4.73 -14.11 -6.01
CA LEU A 150 -3.37 -14.04 -5.50
C LEU A 150 -2.75 -12.67 -5.76
N SER A 151 -3.11 -12.04 -6.90
CA SER A 151 -2.64 -10.70 -7.23
C SER A 151 -3.07 -9.64 -6.23
N VAL A 152 -4.23 -9.80 -5.56
CA VAL A 152 -4.67 -8.91 -4.47
C VAL A 152 -3.75 -9.03 -3.26
N LEU A 153 -3.35 -10.26 -2.90
CA LEU A 153 -2.51 -10.53 -1.74
C LEU A 153 -1.08 -10.00 -1.96
N TYR A 154 -0.51 -10.29 -3.13
CA TYR A 154 0.86 -9.93 -3.50
C TYR A 154 1.08 -8.43 -3.72
N ARG A 155 0.02 -7.61 -3.62
CA ARG A 155 0.15 -6.15 -3.53
C ARG A 155 0.99 -5.72 -2.33
N ASP A 156 0.98 -6.50 -1.25
CA ASP A 156 1.82 -6.23 -0.08
C ASP A 156 3.06 -7.16 -0.09
N PRO A 157 4.26 -6.66 -0.42
CA PRO A 157 5.41 -7.52 -0.75
C PRO A 157 5.86 -8.45 0.37
N TRP A 158 5.54 -8.15 1.62
CA TRP A 158 5.96 -8.98 2.75
C TRP A 158 5.32 -10.37 2.73
N ILE A 159 4.15 -10.55 2.11
CA ILE A 159 3.46 -11.86 2.08
C ILE A 159 4.04 -12.80 1.01
N ILE A 160 4.64 -12.24 -0.05
CA ILE A 160 5.12 -12.98 -1.24
C ILE A 160 6.03 -14.16 -0.88
N PRO A 161 7.00 -14.04 0.05
CA PRO A 161 7.90 -15.16 0.37
C PRO A 161 7.23 -16.29 1.17
N PHE A 162 5.98 -16.11 1.62
CA PHE A 162 5.35 -16.99 2.61
C PHE A 162 4.12 -17.71 2.11
N ILE A 163 3.49 -17.29 1.00
CA ILE A 163 2.31 -17.96 0.46
C ILE A 163 2.41 -18.08 -1.05
N GLU A 164 1.89 -19.17 -1.60
CA GLU A 164 1.71 -19.40 -3.04
C GLU A 164 0.22 -19.36 -3.44
N SER A 165 -0.70 -19.31 -2.47
CA SER A 165 -2.15 -19.27 -2.72
C SER A 165 -2.93 -18.59 -1.60
N TYR A 166 -4.17 -18.19 -1.89
CA TYR A 166 -5.12 -17.71 -0.88
C TYR A 166 -5.45 -18.77 0.18
N ASP A 167 -5.50 -20.06 -0.19
CA ASP A 167 -5.73 -21.14 0.77
C ASP A 167 -4.57 -21.31 1.74
N GLU A 168 -3.34 -21.07 1.30
CA GLU A 168 -2.17 -21.09 2.19
C GLU A 168 -2.21 -19.94 3.21
N LEU A 169 -2.65 -18.73 2.81
CA LEU A 169 -2.90 -17.64 3.74
C LEU A 169 -3.90 -18.06 4.83
N LYS A 170 -5.02 -18.71 4.46
CA LYS A 170 -6.02 -19.20 5.42
C LYS A 170 -5.43 -20.25 6.37
N LYS A 171 -4.70 -21.23 5.84
CA LYS A 171 -4.08 -22.31 6.64
C LYS A 171 -3.08 -21.78 7.67
N ARG A 172 -2.36 -20.70 7.32
CA ARG A 172 -1.30 -20.12 8.15
C ARG A 172 -1.72 -18.80 8.83
N ILE A 173 -3.02 -18.52 8.89
CA ILE A 173 -3.51 -17.20 9.35
C ILE A 173 -3.08 -16.88 10.79
N LYS A 174 -2.94 -17.89 11.65
CA LYS A 174 -2.47 -17.76 13.03
C LYS A 174 -1.03 -17.22 13.08
N GLU A 175 -0.14 -17.81 12.28
CA GLU A 175 1.24 -17.32 12.14
C GLU A 175 1.26 -15.87 11.64
N PHE A 176 0.43 -15.59 10.63
CA PHE A 176 0.37 -14.25 10.04
C PHE A 176 -0.27 -13.20 10.93
N SER A 177 -1.17 -13.56 11.86
CA SER A 177 -1.71 -12.65 12.89
C SER A 177 -0.60 -12.12 13.80
N LEU A 178 0.32 -12.99 14.23
CA LEU A 178 1.48 -12.61 15.03
C LEU A 178 2.42 -11.68 14.25
N VAL A 179 2.72 -12.03 12.99
CA VAL A 179 3.56 -11.22 12.11
C VAL A 179 2.92 -9.85 11.84
N ALA A 180 1.63 -9.81 11.55
CA ALA A 180 0.87 -8.59 11.31
C ALA A 180 0.91 -7.64 12.51
N LYS A 181 0.67 -8.16 13.72
CA LYS A 181 0.76 -7.38 14.96
C LYS A 181 2.16 -6.81 15.18
N GLY A 182 3.20 -7.60 14.93
CA GLY A 182 4.59 -7.14 14.95
C GLY A 182 4.87 -6.02 13.95
N LEU A 183 4.47 -6.19 12.69
CA LEU A 183 4.64 -5.18 11.63
C LEU A 183 3.92 -3.87 11.95
N ILE A 184 2.68 -3.93 12.48
CA ILE A 184 1.96 -2.74 12.94
C ILE A 184 2.73 -2.06 14.08
N GLY A 185 3.19 -2.82 15.07
CA GLY A 185 3.98 -2.31 16.19
C GLY A 185 5.27 -1.62 15.73
N GLU A 186 5.95 -2.16 14.73
CA GLU A 186 7.14 -1.55 14.13
C GLU A 186 6.82 -0.20 13.45
N VAL A 187 5.70 -0.10 12.71
CA VAL A 187 5.25 1.18 12.12
C VAL A 187 5.00 2.22 13.20
N PHE A 188 4.37 1.85 14.32
CA PHE A 188 4.18 2.76 15.45
C PHE A 188 5.51 3.20 16.08
N LYS A 189 6.45 2.27 16.27
CA LYS A 189 7.77 2.57 16.82
C LYS A 189 8.56 3.55 15.94
N GLU A 190 8.51 3.37 14.61
CA GLU A 190 9.17 4.28 13.66
C GLU A 190 8.58 5.69 13.65
N GLU A 191 7.34 5.84 14.10
CA GLU A 191 6.64 7.12 14.26
C GLU A 191 6.78 7.69 15.68
N GLU A 192 7.66 7.09 16.51
CA GLU A 192 7.89 7.43 17.93
C GLU A 192 6.60 7.35 18.76
N ARG A 193 5.77 6.35 18.46
CA ARG A 193 4.47 6.13 19.10
C ARG A 193 4.36 4.74 19.68
N GLN A 194 3.48 4.59 20.67
CA GLN A 194 3.08 3.29 21.18
C GLN A 194 1.79 2.83 20.48
N LEU A 195 1.76 1.56 20.06
CA LEU A 195 0.54 0.89 19.63
C LEU A 195 -0.33 0.62 20.87
N THR A 196 -1.30 1.49 21.12
CA THR A 196 -2.29 1.29 22.20
C THR A 196 -3.36 0.29 21.79
N ASP A 197 -4.01 -0.35 22.77
CA ASP A 197 -5.16 -1.23 22.53
C ASP A 197 -6.27 -0.58 21.72
N LEU A 198 -6.53 0.72 21.91
CA LEU A 198 -7.56 1.43 21.16
C LEU A 198 -7.22 1.55 19.66
N TYR A 199 -5.96 1.82 19.30
CA TYR A 199 -5.52 1.79 17.90
C TYR A 199 -5.66 0.40 17.29
N TYR A 200 -5.28 -0.64 18.04
CA TYR A 200 -5.40 -2.01 17.56
C TYR A 200 -6.87 -2.41 17.37
N LYS A 201 -7.76 -2.07 18.31
CA LYS A 201 -9.21 -2.27 18.17
C LYS A 201 -9.77 -1.55 16.95
N ILE A 202 -9.39 -0.29 16.69
CA ILE A 202 -9.81 0.43 15.47
C ILE A 202 -9.39 -0.33 14.20
N LEU A 203 -8.16 -0.86 14.15
CA LEU A 203 -7.68 -1.65 13.01
C LEU A 203 -8.48 -2.94 12.83
N LEU A 204 -8.79 -3.65 13.92
CA LEU A 204 -9.64 -4.84 13.89
C LEU A 204 -11.04 -4.51 13.35
N THR A 205 -11.70 -3.46 13.86
CA THR A 205 -13.04 -3.04 13.41
C THR A 205 -13.05 -2.61 11.94
N LEU A 206 -11.99 -1.96 11.47
CA LEU A 206 -11.82 -1.65 10.05
C LEU A 206 -11.68 -2.92 9.19
N GLY A 207 -10.94 -3.93 9.68
CA GLY A 207 -10.81 -5.24 9.03
C GLY A 207 -12.14 -6.00 8.95
N GLU A 208 -13.04 -5.82 9.93
CA GLU A 208 -14.41 -6.37 9.89
C GLU A 208 -15.29 -5.77 8.79
N GLY A 209 -14.90 -4.60 8.25
CA GLY A 209 -15.69 -3.87 7.26
C GLY A 209 -16.46 -2.68 7.84
N VAL A 210 -16.25 -2.32 9.10
CA VAL A 210 -16.85 -1.12 9.69
C VAL A 210 -16.00 0.09 9.33
N TRP A 211 -16.39 0.78 8.27
CA TRP A 211 -15.56 1.80 7.63
C TRP A 211 -15.89 3.24 8.04
N ARG A 212 -17.00 3.46 8.78
CA ARG A 212 -17.42 4.80 9.22
C ARG A 212 -16.87 5.12 10.61
N SER A 213 -16.27 6.30 10.76
CA SER A 213 -15.78 6.81 12.04
C SER A 213 -16.82 6.76 13.15
N LYS A 214 -18.05 7.17 12.82
CA LYS A 214 -19.20 7.18 13.74
C LYS A 214 -19.58 5.79 14.25
N GLU A 215 -19.54 4.77 13.40
CA GLU A 215 -19.85 3.40 13.80
C GLU A 215 -18.75 2.82 14.66
N ILE A 216 -17.49 3.02 14.27
CA ILE A 216 -16.33 2.59 15.06
C ILE A 216 -16.38 3.22 16.45
N ALA A 217 -16.71 4.52 16.54
CA ALA A 217 -16.89 5.24 17.79
C ALA A 217 -17.96 4.62 18.71
N GLY A 218 -19.09 4.20 18.14
CA GLY A 218 -20.12 3.46 18.87
C GLY A 218 -19.62 2.11 19.39
N ILE A 219 -18.91 1.34 18.55
CA ILE A 219 -18.39 0.01 18.92
C ILE A 219 -17.34 0.09 20.03
N VAL A 220 -16.39 1.02 19.92
CA VAL A 220 -15.30 1.17 20.90
C VAL A 220 -15.67 2.06 22.09
N GLN A 221 -16.93 2.55 22.14
CA GLN A 221 -17.47 3.40 23.21
C GLN A 221 -16.60 4.63 23.50
N ARG A 222 -16.34 5.40 22.44
CA ARG A 222 -15.55 6.65 22.46
C ARG A 222 -16.20 7.71 21.58
N GLU A 223 -15.83 8.96 21.81
CA GLU A 223 -16.28 10.10 21.00
C GLU A 223 -15.77 10.03 19.55
N GLU A 224 -16.66 10.30 18.58
CA GLU A 224 -16.32 10.26 17.15
C GLU A 224 -15.12 11.15 16.76
N PRO A 225 -14.97 12.39 17.26
CA PRO A 225 -13.80 13.22 16.97
C PRO A 225 -12.47 12.55 17.37
N THR A 226 -12.46 11.83 18.49
CA THR A 226 -11.28 11.10 18.97
C THR A 226 -10.93 9.97 17.99
N ILE A 227 -11.92 9.18 17.60
CA ILE A 227 -11.73 8.08 16.65
C ILE A 227 -11.31 8.59 15.28
N THR A 228 -11.93 9.65 14.79
CA THR A 228 -11.55 10.30 13.53
C THR A 228 -10.10 10.78 13.56
N SER A 229 -9.67 11.40 14.67
CA SER A 229 -8.27 11.81 14.86
C SER A 229 -7.30 10.62 14.85
N MET A 230 -7.65 9.52 15.51
CA MET A 230 -6.85 8.29 15.52
C MET A 230 -6.77 7.63 14.15
N ILE A 231 -7.89 7.52 13.43
CA ILE A 231 -7.94 7.01 12.05
C ILE A 231 -7.09 7.87 11.12
N ASN A 232 -7.17 9.20 11.22
CA ASN A 232 -6.33 10.10 10.42
C ASN A 232 -4.84 9.92 10.73
N LYS A 233 -4.46 9.62 11.97
CA LYS A 233 -3.08 9.24 12.31
C LYS A 233 -2.69 7.92 11.66
N LEU A 234 -3.53 6.88 11.75
CA LEU A 234 -3.30 5.60 11.07
C LEU A 234 -3.14 5.78 9.55
N ALA A 235 -3.89 6.72 8.95
CA ALA A 235 -3.79 7.05 7.55
C ALA A 235 -2.46 7.72 7.19
N LYS A 236 -2.01 8.67 8.02
CA LYS A 236 -0.68 9.29 7.86
C LYS A 236 0.47 8.28 7.99
N MET A 237 0.28 7.20 8.74
CA MET A 237 1.25 6.11 8.89
C MET A 237 1.14 5.05 7.76
N GLY A 238 0.19 5.19 6.83
CA GLY A 238 -0.02 4.26 5.72
C GLY A 238 -0.63 2.90 6.13
N LEU A 239 -1.23 2.81 7.32
CA LEU A 239 -1.96 1.62 7.77
C LEU A 239 -3.42 1.63 7.31
N VAL A 240 -3.99 2.83 7.12
CA VAL A 240 -5.39 3.03 6.75
C VAL A 240 -5.49 3.94 5.52
N SER A 241 -6.40 3.63 4.61
CA SER A 241 -6.70 4.44 3.43
C SER A 241 -8.10 5.03 3.55
N LYS A 242 -8.26 6.28 3.11
CA LYS A 242 -9.58 6.88 2.95
C LYS A 242 -10.25 6.35 1.68
N ILE A 243 -11.51 5.96 1.78
CA ILE A 243 -12.36 5.58 0.65
C ILE A 243 -13.16 6.82 0.25
N LEU A 244 -13.05 7.23 -1.01
CA LEU A 244 -13.90 8.27 -1.57
C LEU A 244 -15.31 7.73 -1.74
N THR A 245 -16.32 8.51 -1.38
CA THR A 245 -17.73 8.13 -1.56
C THR A 245 -18.49 9.21 -2.31
N LEU A 246 -19.60 8.86 -2.95
CA LEU A 246 -20.50 9.85 -3.54
C LEU A 246 -21.23 10.69 -2.47
N GLY A 247 -21.29 10.16 -1.24
CA GLY A 247 -21.83 10.85 -0.08
C GLY A 247 -20.85 11.85 0.56
N LYS A 248 -21.32 12.50 1.63
CA LYS A 248 -20.49 13.38 2.47
C LYS A 248 -19.73 12.63 3.57
N GLU A 249 -20.02 11.35 3.74
CA GLU A 249 -19.48 10.52 4.82
C GLU A 249 -18.04 10.08 4.49
N ASN A 250 -17.18 10.10 5.51
CA ASN A 250 -15.81 9.64 5.39
C ASN A 250 -15.75 8.15 5.70
N TYR A 251 -15.27 7.37 4.74
CA TYR A 251 -15.05 5.94 4.87
C TYR A 251 -13.55 5.64 4.88
N TYR A 252 -13.17 4.61 5.61
CA TYR A 252 -11.78 4.22 5.81
C TYR A 252 -11.64 2.70 5.76
N LYS A 253 -10.52 2.20 5.25
CA LYS A 253 -10.19 0.76 5.27
C LYS A 253 -8.74 0.55 5.63
N VAL A 254 -8.39 -0.66 6.08
CA VAL A 254 -6.99 -1.09 6.18
C VAL A 254 -6.37 -1.02 4.77
N SER A 255 -5.20 -0.40 4.63
CA SER A 255 -4.60 -0.16 3.31
C SER A 255 -4.14 -1.45 2.63
N SER A 256 -3.63 -2.40 3.42
CA SER A 256 -3.08 -3.66 2.93
C SER A 256 -4.13 -4.76 2.87
N PRO A 257 -4.37 -5.38 1.69
CA PRO A 257 -5.30 -6.50 1.57
C PRO A 257 -4.97 -7.70 2.47
N PRO A 258 -3.75 -8.27 2.49
CA PRO A 258 -3.48 -9.39 3.40
C PRO A 258 -3.62 -8.97 4.86
N LEU A 259 -3.22 -7.76 5.24
CA LEU A 259 -3.39 -7.26 6.61
C LEU A 259 -4.87 -7.13 7.00
N SER A 260 -5.72 -6.64 6.09
CA SER A 260 -7.17 -6.52 6.26
C SER A 260 -7.80 -7.88 6.57
N LEU A 261 -7.44 -8.91 5.79
CA LEU A 261 -7.93 -10.28 5.97
C LEU A 261 -7.43 -10.92 7.28
N ILE A 262 -6.18 -10.66 7.66
CA ILE A 262 -5.62 -11.14 8.92
C ILE A 262 -6.30 -10.47 10.11
N LEU A 263 -6.53 -9.16 10.06
CA LEU A 263 -7.24 -8.42 11.12
C LEU A 263 -8.70 -8.85 11.22
N TYR A 264 -9.37 -9.13 10.10
CA TYR A 264 -10.68 -9.76 10.09
C TYR A 264 -10.66 -11.10 10.83
N ALA A 265 -9.70 -11.96 10.49
CA ALA A 265 -9.59 -13.28 11.09
C ALA A 265 -9.35 -13.20 12.60
N GLU A 266 -8.46 -12.29 13.01
CA GLU A 266 -8.18 -12.00 14.41
C GLU A 266 -9.42 -11.53 15.15
N SER A 267 -10.17 -10.58 14.58
CA SER A 267 -11.36 -10.02 15.23
C SER A 267 -12.51 -11.04 15.34
N LYS A 268 -12.76 -11.80 14.26
CA LYS A 268 -13.89 -12.72 14.18
C LYS A 268 -13.64 -14.08 14.83
N TYR A 269 -12.42 -14.61 14.69
CA TYR A 269 -12.10 -15.99 15.10
C TYR A 269 -11.06 -16.06 16.23
N MET A 270 -10.49 -14.92 16.67
CA MET A 270 -9.46 -14.86 17.71
C MET A 270 -8.27 -15.80 17.41
N VAL A 271 -7.79 -15.77 16.16
CA VAL A 271 -6.81 -16.75 15.64
C VAL A 271 -5.47 -16.74 16.38
N SER A 272 -5.11 -15.62 17.02
CA SER A 272 -3.91 -15.57 17.86
C SER A 272 -4.04 -16.40 19.16
N GLU A 273 -5.27 -16.58 19.67
CA GLU A 273 -5.55 -17.27 20.94
C GLU A 273 -6.10 -18.69 20.74
N ARG A 274 -6.69 -18.97 19.57
CA ARG A 274 -7.41 -20.22 19.31
C ARG A 274 -7.01 -20.84 17.98
N ASP A 275 -6.98 -22.17 17.95
CA ASP A 275 -6.94 -22.92 16.70
C ASP A 275 -8.36 -22.97 16.11
N ALA A 276 -8.71 -21.91 15.39
CA ALA A 276 -10.01 -21.79 14.73
C ALA A 276 -9.96 -22.28 13.29
N LEU A 277 -10.97 -23.06 12.88
CA LEU A 277 -11.20 -23.35 11.46
C LEU A 277 -11.73 -22.08 10.79
N ILE A 278 -10.97 -21.58 9.81
CA ILE A 278 -11.35 -20.39 9.06
C ILE A 278 -12.27 -20.80 7.92
N GLU A 279 -13.57 -20.59 8.11
CA GLU A 279 -14.58 -20.87 7.08
C GLU A 279 -14.39 -19.96 5.86
N GLU A 280 -14.38 -18.64 6.10
CA GLU A 280 -14.28 -17.64 5.03
C GLU A 280 -13.57 -16.37 5.52
N LEU A 281 -12.74 -15.79 4.66
CA LEU A 281 -12.21 -14.43 4.78
C LEU A 281 -12.85 -13.55 3.69
N PRO A 282 -13.06 -12.24 3.93
CA PRO A 282 -13.78 -11.35 3.02
C PRO A 282 -12.92 -10.89 1.83
N ILE A 283 -12.23 -11.82 1.16
CA ILE A 283 -11.34 -11.54 0.02
C ILE A 283 -12.07 -10.85 -1.14
N GLY A 284 -13.37 -11.11 -1.32
CA GLY A 284 -14.20 -10.45 -2.32
C GLY A 284 -14.19 -8.93 -2.20
N ARG A 285 -14.17 -8.37 -0.98
CA ARG A 285 -14.09 -6.91 -0.76
C ARG A 285 -12.76 -6.35 -1.26
N GLU A 286 -11.66 -7.04 -0.98
CA GLU A 286 -10.33 -6.60 -1.43
C GLU A 286 -10.15 -6.75 -2.94
N VAL A 287 -10.79 -7.75 -3.54
CA VAL A 287 -10.89 -7.93 -5.00
C VAL A 287 -11.64 -6.75 -5.62
N GLN A 288 -12.82 -6.39 -5.09
CA GLN A 288 -13.63 -5.26 -5.57
C GLN A 288 -12.81 -3.96 -5.58
N PHE A 289 -12.13 -3.63 -4.47
CA PHE A 289 -11.28 -2.44 -4.42
C PHE A 289 -10.11 -2.51 -5.39
N SER A 290 -9.43 -3.64 -5.49
CA SER A 290 -8.24 -3.78 -6.35
C SER A 290 -8.58 -3.63 -7.83
N ILE A 291 -9.68 -4.26 -8.27
CA ILE A 291 -10.19 -4.12 -9.64
C ILE A 291 -10.71 -2.69 -9.86
N GLY A 292 -11.46 -2.14 -8.91
CA GLY A 292 -11.97 -0.77 -9.00
C GLY A 292 -10.87 0.28 -9.15
N GLU A 293 -9.77 0.13 -8.41
CA GLU A 293 -8.58 0.99 -8.53
C GLU A 293 -7.93 0.87 -9.92
N MET A 294 -7.83 -0.34 -10.46
CA MET A 294 -7.31 -0.58 -11.82
C MET A 294 -8.21 0.03 -12.90
N LEU A 295 -9.53 -0.21 -12.83
CA LEU A 295 -10.48 0.34 -13.79
C LEU A 295 -10.54 1.87 -13.71
N ALA A 296 -10.47 2.45 -12.51
CA ALA A 296 -10.40 3.90 -12.36
C ALA A 296 -9.22 4.50 -13.13
N LYS A 297 -8.03 3.87 -13.06
CA LYS A 297 -6.87 4.28 -13.86
C LYS A 297 -7.12 4.12 -15.35
N TYR A 298 -7.65 2.97 -15.77
CA TYR A 298 -7.95 2.67 -17.18
C TYR A 298 -8.89 3.71 -17.82
N PHE A 299 -9.94 4.10 -17.10
CA PHE A 299 -10.92 5.09 -17.59
C PHE A 299 -10.55 6.55 -17.30
N GLY A 300 -9.37 6.81 -16.72
CA GLY A 300 -8.89 8.16 -16.40
C GLY A 300 -9.76 8.88 -15.38
N GLY A 301 -10.23 8.16 -14.35
CA GLY A 301 -11.05 8.67 -13.26
C GLY A 301 -10.52 8.29 -11.89
N GLN A 302 -11.37 8.46 -10.88
CA GLN A 302 -11.10 8.10 -9.48
C GLN A 302 -12.13 7.08 -9.02
N LEU A 303 -11.69 6.11 -8.22
CA LEU A 303 -12.57 5.15 -7.58
C LEU A 303 -13.38 5.82 -6.46
N TYR A 304 -14.68 5.61 -6.49
CA TYR A 304 -15.65 6.00 -5.48
C TYR A 304 -16.46 4.77 -5.06
N TYR A 305 -16.83 4.72 -3.79
CA TYR A 305 -17.70 3.71 -3.21
C TYR A 305 -19.10 4.29 -2.95
N SER A 306 -20.15 3.50 -3.22
CA SER A 306 -21.54 3.93 -3.08
C SER A 306 -22.34 2.98 -2.19
N PRO A 307 -22.16 3.06 -0.85
CA PRO A 307 -22.79 2.13 0.08
C PRO A 307 -24.32 2.28 0.16
N LYS A 308 -24.86 3.48 -0.09
CA LYS A 308 -26.31 3.72 -0.03
C LYS A 308 -27.04 3.09 -1.22
N GLU A 309 -26.38 3.09 -2.36
CA GLU A 309 -26.88 2.61 -3.64
C GLU A 309 -26.52 1.15 -3.90
N ASP A 310 -25.71 0.54 -3.01
CA ASP A 310 -25.25 -0.85 -3.09
C ASP A 310 -24.54 -1.13 -4.43
N ILE A 311 -23.53 -0.30 -4.71
CA ILE A 311 -22.69 -0.39 -5.91
C ILE A 311 -21.23 -0.57 -5.47
N ASP A 312 -20.61 -1.65 -5.94
CA ASP A 312 -19.24 -2.02 -5.59
C ASP A 312 -18.23 -0.94 -5.98
N VAL A 313 -18.31 -0.47 -7.23
CA VAL A 313 -17.34 0.46 -7.81
C VAL A 313 -18.03 1.51 -8.65
N VAL A 314 -17.73 2.78 -8.36
CA VAL A 314 -18.10 3.92 -9.20
C VAL A 314 -16.84 4.64 -9.64
N ILE A 315 -16.73 4.96 -10.94
CA ILE A 315 -15.62 5.75 -11.46
C ILE A 315 -16.11 7.17 -11.70
N VAL A 316 -15.47 8.14 -11.06
CA VAL A 316 -15.80 9.56 -11.17
C VAL A 316 -14.70 10.29 -11.92
N ARG A 317 -15.08 11.08 -12.93
CA ARG A 317 -14.16 11.95 -13.68
C ARG A 317 -14.69 13.37 -13.66
N LYS A 318 -13.88 14.33 -13.21
CA LYS A 318 -14.27 15.75 -13.07
C LYS A 318 -15.60 15.94 -12.32
N LYS A 319 -15.76 15.23 -11.19
CA LYS A 319 -16.98 15.20 -10.34
C LYS A 319 -18.23 14.57 -10.97
N LYS A 320 -18.14 13.95 -12.15
CA LYS A 320 -19.25 13.23 -12.77
C LYS A 320 -19.02 11.71 -12.68
N PRO A 321 -19.97 10.91 -12.17
CA PRO A 321 -19.91 9.45 -12.24
C PRO A 321 -20.02 8.97 -13.70
N ILE A 322 -18.95 8.42 -14.26
CA ILE A 322 -18.88 8.01 -15.67
C ILE A 322 -19.08 6.51 -15.88
N TRP A 323 -18.83 5.71 -14.85
CA TRP A 323 -19.12 4.28 -14.83
C TRP A 323 -19.56 3.82 -13.46
N ALA A 324 -20.43 2.82 -13.41
CA ALA A 324 -20.72 2.01 -12.25
C ALA A 324 -20.47 0.53 -12.60
N PHE A 325 -19.85 -0.22 -11.69
CA PHE A 325 -19.51 -1.62 -11.89
C PHE A 325 -20.02 -2.51 -10.75
N GLU A 326 -20.51 -3.68 -11.12
CA GLU A 326 -20.72 -4.83 -10.24
C GLU A 326 -19.57 -5.82 -10.45
N ILE A 327 -18.98 -6.32 -9.37
CA ILE A 327 -17.80 -7.19 -9.42
C ILE A 327 -18.06 -8.45 -8.61
N LYS A 328 -17.99 -9.61 -9.27
CA LYS A 328 -18.10 -10.92 -8.64
C LYS A 328 -16.87 -11.80 -8.82
N MET A 329 -16.57 -12.57 -7.77
CA MET A 329 -15.58 -13.64 -7.87
C MET A 329 -16.11 -14.84 -8.67
N GLY A 330 -17.42 -15.10 -8.60
CA GLY A 330 -18.09 -16.17 -9.34
C GLY A 330 -18.80 -15.65 -10.61
N GLU A 331 -19.72 -16.47 -11.13
CA GLU A 331 -20.58 -16.11 -12.26
C GLU A 331 -21.56 -15.00 -11.90
N ILE A 332 -22.03 -14.27 -12.91
CA ILE A 332 -23.08 -13.28 -12.79
C ILE A 332 -24.31 -13.79 -13.52
N THR A 333 -25.36 -14.07 -12.77
CA THR A 333 -26.62 -14.54 -13.34
C THR A 333 -27.40 -13.40 -13.98
N LYS A 334 -28.31 -13.72 -14.91
CA LYS A 334 -29.16 -12.73 -15.58
C LYS A 334 -30.01 -11.92 -14.60
N SER A 335 -30.57 -12.56 -13.57
CA SER A 335 -31.39 -11.90 -12.55
C SER A 335 -30.57 -10.91 -11.73
N GLU A 336 -29.36 -11.28 -11.33
CA GLU A 336 -28.44 -10.40 -10.61
C GLU A 336 -28.05 -9.20 -11.47
N ALA A 337 -27.66 -9.43 -12.73
CA ALA A 337 -27.29 -8.36 -13.64
C ALA A 337 -28.42 -7.34 -13.84
N LEU A 338 -29.65 -7.80 -14.06
CA LEU A 338 -30.82 -6.92 -14.21
C LEU A 338 -31.11 -6.10 -12.95
N ASN A 339 -30.89 -6.67 -11.77
CA ASN A 339 -31.04 -5.95 -10.51
C ASN A 339 -29.95 -4.90 -10.31
N SER A 340 -28.69 -5.24 -10.60
CA SER A 340 -27.58 -4.29 -10.52
C SER A 340 -27.72 -3.15 -11.53
N ILE A 341 -28.18 -3.40 -12.76
CA ILE A 341 -28.46 -2.33 -13.76
C ILE A 341 -29.45 -1.31 -13.21
N LYS A 342 -30.55 -1.76 -12.58
CA LYS A 342 -31.57 -0.87 -12.00
C LYS A 342 -31.00 0.04 -10.91
N ARG A 343 -30.00 -0.42 -10.15
CA ARG A 343 -29.31 0.38 -9.13
C ARG A 343 -28.28 1.31 -9.77
N MET A 344 -27.38 0.76 -10.58
CA MET A 344 -26.24 1.46 -11.18
C MET A 344 -26.65 2.57 -12.16
N SER A 345 -27.70 2.36 -12.96
CA SER A 345 -28.16 3.35 -13.95
C SER A 345 -28.75 4.62 -13.32
N LYS A 346 -29.06 4.60 -12.02
CA LYS A 346 -29.46 5.79 -11.27
C LYS A 346 -28.28 6.69 -10.91
N VAL A 347 -27.07 6.13 -10.93
CA VAL A 347 -25.84 6.78 -10.46
C VAL A 347 -24.94 7.18 -11.62
N SER A 348 -24.83 6.34 -12.65
CA SER A 348 -23.97 6.59 -13.81
C SER A 348 -24.66 6.26 -15.13
N GLU A 349 -24.25 6.96 -16.18
CA GLU A 349 -24.73 6.74 -17.55
C GLU A 349 -24.31 5.39 -18.13
N ARG A 350 -23.21 4.81 -17.64
CA ARG A 350 -22.67 3.54 -18.14
C ARG A 350 -22.51 2.54 -17.01
N VAL A 351 -22.85 1.30 -17.32
CA VAL A 351 -22.81 0.20 -16.36
C VAL A 351 -21.92 -0.93 -16.90
N GLY A 352 -21.14 -1.52 -16.01
CA GLY A 352 -20.27 -2.63 -16.36
C GLY A 352 -20.34 -3.78 -15.37
N PHE A 353 -19.93 -4.95 -15.84
CA PHE A 353 -19.90 -6.18 -15.06
C PHE A 353 -18.53 -6.81 -15.14
N VAL A 354 -18.03 -7.27 -13.99
CA VAL A 354 -16.77 -7.98 -13.89
C VAL A 354 -16.99 -9.31 -13.20
N SER A 355 -16.57 -10.41 -13.84
CA SER A 355 -16.50 -11.72 -13.21
C SER A 355 -15.08 -12.28 -13.29
N LEU A 356 -14.60 -12.84 -12.17
CA LEU A 356 -13.32 -13.53 -12.12
C LEU A 356 -13.36 -14.97 -12.61
N LYS A 357 -14.55 -15.52 -12.87
CA LYS A 357 -14.70 -16.90 -13.35
C LYS A 357 -14.79 -16.96 -14.88
N GLU A 358 -15.65 -16.14 -15.46
CA GLU A 358 -15.86 -16.07 -16.91
C GLU A 358 -16.29 -14.67 -17.33
N LYS A 359 -16.30 -14.40 -18.64
CA LYS A 359 -16.84 -13.13 -19.13
C LYS A 359 -18.36 -13.14 -18.95
N PRO A 360 -18.96 -12.14 -18.28
CA PRO A 360 -20.41 -12.04 -18.19
C PRO A 360 -21.05 -11.95 -19.59
N ASN A 361 -22.29 -12.41 -19.71
CA ASN A 361 -23.09 -12.15 -20.91
C ASN A 361 -23.27 -10.64 -21.13
N ASP A 362 -23.74 -10.27 -22.31
CA ASP A 362 -23.87 -8.88 -22.72
C ASP A 362 -25.07 -8.18 -22.03
N TYR A 363 -24.93 -7.90 -20.74
CA TYR A 363 -25.96 -7.28 -19.91
C TYR A 363 -25.78 -5.76 -19.76
N GLY A 364 -24.54 -5.29 -19.65
CA GLY A 364 -24.20 -3.87 -19.52
C GLY A 364 -23.37 -3.35 -20.69
N ASP A 365 -22.98 -2.08 -20.63
CA ASP A 365 -22.15 -1.42 -21.65
C ASP A 365 -20.73 -2.01 -21.76
N LEU A 366 -20.26 -2.68 -20.69
CA LEU A 366 -18.97 -3.35 -20.66
C LEU A 366 -19.01 -4.60 -19.78
N ASN A 367 -18.53 -5.72 -20.32
CA ASN A 367 -18.49 -7.00 -19.61
C ASN A 367 -17.05 -7.53 -19.65
N LEU A 368 -16.44 -7.71 -18.47
CA LEU A 368 -15.04 -8.08 -18.32
C LEU A 368 -14.93 -9.45 -17.63
N GLY A 369 -14.27 -10.38 -18.31
CA GLY A 369 -13.81 -11.64 -17.71
C GLY A 369 -12.32 -11.59 -17.37
N PRO A 370 -11.73 -12.74 -16.97
CA PRO A 370 -10.32 -12.82 -16.63
C PRO A 370 -9.37 -12.37 -17.76
N LYS A 371 -9.72 -12.68 -19.02
CA LYS A 371 -8.92 -12.32 -20.19
C LYS A 371 -8.88 -10.82 -20.41
N GLU A 372 -10.02 -10.14 -20.35
CA GLU A 372 -10.09 -8.69 -20.51
C GLU A 372 -9.41 -7.95 -19.36
N LEU A 373 -9.55 -8.42 -18.11
CA LEU A 373 -8.83 -7.86 -16.97
C LEU A 373 -7.31 -7.97 -17.15
N MET A 374 -6.83 -9.10 -17.69
CA MET A 374 -5.43 -9.30 -18.01
C MET A 374 -4.93 -8.33 -19.07
N GLN A 375 -5.73 -8.09 -20.11
CA GLN A 375 -5.38 -7.15 -21.16
C GLN A 375 -5.26 -5.73 -20.61
N ILE A 376 -6.26 -5.28 -19.83
CA ILE A 376 -6.24 -3.98 -19.15
C ILE A 376 -5.00 -3.85 -18.26
N ALA A 377 -4.67 -4.91 -17.49
CA ALA A 377 -3.51 -4.90 -16.63
C ALA A 377 -2.20 -4.71 -17.42
N LYS A 378 -2.03 -5.44 -18.54
CA LYS A 378 -0.86 -5.31 -19.41
C LYS A 378 -0.75 -3.93 -20.06
N GLU A 379 -1.88 -3.36 -20.50
CA GLU A 379 -1.92 -2.00 -21.06
C GLU A 379 -1.49 -0.95 -20.03
N LEU A 380 -1.89 -1.11 -18.76
CA LEU A 380 -1.54 -0.19 -17.68
C LEU A 380 -0.12 -0.37 -17.11
N SER A 381 0.46 -1.57 -17.25
CA SER A 381 1.80 -1.90 -16.74
C SER A 381 2.91 -1.72 -17.78
N SER A 382 2.56 -1.54 -19.05
CA SER A 382 3.50 -1.21 -20.15
C SER A 382 4.08 0.19 -19.98
#